data_AF-A0A7V0YCP6-F1
#
_entry.id   AF-A0A7V0YCP6-F1
#
_cell.length_a   1.000
_cell.length_b   1.000
_cell.length_c   1.000
_cell.angle_alpha   90.00
_cell.angle_beta   90.00
_cell.angle_gamma   90.00
#
_symmetry.space_group_name_H-M   'P 1'
#
loop_
_entity.id
_entity.type
_entity.pdbx_description
1 polymer ?
#
loop_
_entity_poly.entity_id
_entity_poly.type
_entity_poly.pdbx_seq_one_letter_code
_entity_poly.pdbx_strand_id
1 'polypeptide(L)'
;MTGGIEAHPPVMTAVILGAHLIEVPGFVRLFRSLPGVDAYPQSIEDWAADLAHVRDQYEVVIFYNINRTPPNDTVKAALESLGETRQGILMLHHG
;
A
#
# COMPACT_ATOMS: atom_id res chain seq x y z
N MET A 1 -34.69 -15.69 5.79
CA MET A 1 -33.40 -15.67 6.50
C MET A 1 -32.37 -15.11 5.53
N THR A 2 -32.16 -13.79 5.53
CA THR A 2 -31.07 -13.17 4.78
C THR A 2 -29.80 -13.40 5.57
N GLY A 3 -28.90 -14.25 5.06
CA GLY A 3 -27.57 -14.41 5.64
C GLY A 3 -26.91 -13.04 5.70
N GLY A 4 -26.62 -12.57 6.91
CA GLY A 4 -25.85 -11.35 7.10
C GLY A 4 -24.48 -11.56 6.47
N ILE A 5 -24.10 -10.67 5.57
CA ILE A 5 -22.71 -10.55 5.16
C ILE A 5 -21.98 -10.16 6.44
N GLU A 6 -21.13 -11.04 6.97
CA GLU A 6 -20.30 -10.66 8.11
C GLU A 6 -19.54 -9.39 7.73
N ALA A 7 -19.71 -8.35 8.54
CA ALA A 7 -18.99 -7.11 8.34
C ALA A 7 -17.51 -7.39 8.64
N HIS A 8 -16.73 -7.68 7.61
CA HIS A 8 -15.28 -7.76 7.72
C HIS A 8 -14.74 -6.37 8.08
N PRO A 9 -13.75 -6.27 8.98
CA PRO A 9 -13.01 -5.03 9.17
C PRO A 9 -12.49 -4.50 7.83
N PRO A 10 -12.39 -3.17 7.65
CA PRO A 10 -11.77 -2.61 6.45
C PRO A 10 -10.37 -3.18 6.22
N VAL A 11 -10.06 -3.47 4.95
CA VAL A 11 -8.77 -4.02 4.54
C VAL A 11 -7.69 -2.96 4.71
N MET A 12 -6.75 -3.20 5.62
CA MET A 12 -5.67 -2.26 5.89
C MET A 12 -4.68 -2.27 4.72
N THR A 13 -4.59 -1.15 4.00
CA THR A 13 -3.93 -1.08 2.69
C THR A 13 -2.82 -0.03 2.70
N ALA A 14 -1.57 -0.45 2.47
CA ALA A 14 -0.48 0.47 2.21
C ALA A 14 -0.51 0.93 0.75
N VAL A 15 -0.46 2.24 0.50
CA VAL A 15 -0.35 2.80 -0.85
C VAL A 15 1.01 3.47 -0.99
N ILE A 16 1.92 2.82 -1.69
CA ILE A 16 3.34 3.16 -1.78
C ILE A 16 3.56 4.11 -2.94
N LEU A 17 3.90 5.35 -2.61
CA LEU A 17 4.24 6.40 -3.56
C LEU A 17 5.76 6.43 -3.78
N GLY A 18 6.18 6.73 -5.01
CA GLY A 18 7.60 6.90 -5.30
C GLY A 18 7.85 7.47 -6.69
N ALA A 19 8.55 8.61 -6.76
CA ALA A 19 8.89 9.31 -8.02
C ALA A 19 7.70 9.64 -8.96
N HIS A 20 6.45 9.38 -8.55
CA HIS A 20 5.24 9.69 -9.29
C HIS A 20 4.43 10.77 -8.58
N LEU A 21 4.20 11.90 -9.25
CA LEU A 21 3.39 12.98 -8.69
C LEU A 21 1.90 12.61 -8.70
N ILE A 22 1.17 13.09 -7.70
CA ILE A 22 -0.28 12.89 -7.57
C ILE A 22 -1.00 14.21 -7.33
N GLU A 23 -2.25 14.30 -7.75
CA GLU A 23 -3.18 15.30 -7.23
C GLU A 23 -3.70 14.80 -5.89
N VAL A 24 -3.09 15.28 -4.80
CA VAL A 24 -3.24 14.70 -3.45
C VAL A 24 -4.72 14.59 -3.03
N PRO A 25 -5.54 15.66 -3.05
CA PRO A 25 -6.96 15.54 -2.71
C PRO A 25 -7.72 14.49 -3.54
N GLY A 26 -7.55 14.43 -4.86
CA GLY A 26 -8.25 13.48 -5.72
C GLY A 26 -7.78 12.04 -5.50
N PHE A 27 -6.49 11.84 -5.35
CA PHE A 27 -5.90 10.53 -5.05
C PHE A 27 -6.39 10.00 -3.70
N VAL A 28 -6.39 10.84 -2.66
CA VAL A 28 -6.94 10.45 -1.35
C VAL A 28 -8.46 10.22 -1.42
N ARG A 29 -9.20 11.03 -2.18
CA ARG A 29 -10.65 10.83 -2.39
C ARG A 29 -10.95 9.49 -3.09
N LEU A 30 -10.15 9.08 -4.07
CA LEU A 30 -10.29 7.79 -4.74
C LEU A 30 -10.30 6.65 -3.71
N PHE A 31 -9.28 6.55 -2.86
CA PHE A 31 -9.23 5.47 -1.87
C PHE A 31 -10.34 5.56 -0.82
N ARG A 32 -10.67 6.77 -0.34
CA ARG A 32 -11.80 6.97 0.59
C ARG A 32 -13.16 6.60 0.00
N SER A 33 -13.28 6.53 -1.33
CA SER A 33 -14.53 6.14 -2.00
C SER A 33 -14.72 4.62 -2.08
N LEU A 34 -13.68 3.83 -1.77
CA LEU A 34 -13.74 2.37 -1.82
C LEU A 34 -14.30 1.81 -0.50
N PRO A 35 -15.50 1.19 -0.50
CA PRO A 35 -16.06 0.61 0.71
C PRO A 35 -15.20 -0.57 1.19
N GLY A 36 -14.93 -0.63 2.50
CA GLY A 36 -14.16 -1.72 3.09
C GLY A 36 -12.65 -1.63 2.88
N VAL A 37 -12.11 -0.48 2.46
CA VAL A 37 -10.66 -0.23 2.33
C VAL A 37 -10.25 0.85 3.33
N ASP A 38 -9.20 0.57 4.10
CA ASP A 38 -8.53 1.56 4.95
C ASP A 38 -7.12 1.82 4.40
N ALA A 39 -7.00 2.87 3.57
CA ALA A 39 -5.79 3.13 2.79
C ALA A 39 -4.87 4.18 3.43
N TYR A 40 -3.58 3.88 3.43
CA TYR A 40 -2.51 4.72 3.97
C TYR A 40 -1.49 5.07 2.87
N PRO A 41 -1.68 6.18 2.15
CA PRO A 41 -0.68 6.73 1.24
C PRO A 41 0.57 7.16 1.99
N GLN A 42 1.73 6.66 1.57
CA GLN A 42 3.03 6.93 2.19
C GLN A 42 4.15 6.84 1.16
N SER A 43 5.30 7.42 1.48
CA SER A 43 6.50 7.28 0.65
C SER A 43 7.05 5.84 0.74
N ILE A 44 7.76 5.40 -0.29
CA ILE A 44 8.47 4.11 -0.25
C ILE A 44 9.53 4.08 0.84
N GLU A 45 10.11 5.23 1.18
CA GLU A 45 11.08 5.40 2.25
C GLU A 45 10.47 5.18 3.64
N ASP A 46 9.31 5.79 3.93
CA ASP A 46 8.61 5.62 5.21
C ASP A 46 8.15 4.17 5.40
N TRP A 47 7.60 3.57 4.34
CA TRP A 47 7.17 2.17 4.35
C TRP A 47 8.33 1.20 4.57
N ALA A 48 9.48 1.45 3.94
CA ALA A 48 10.67 0.62 4.08
C ALA A 48 11.33 0.77 5.46
N ALA A 49 11.33 1.98 6.03
CA ALA A 49 11.89 2.27 7.34
C ALA A 49 11.15 1.53 8.46
N ASP A 50 9.85 1.33 8.32
CA ASP A 50 9.00 0.49 9.19
C ASP A 50 9.26 0.72 10.69
N LEU A 51 9.30 2.00 11.10
CA LEU A 51 9.80 2.42 12.42
C LEU A 51 9.06 1.80 13.62
N ALA A 52 7.83 1.33 13.41
CA ALA A 52 7.00 0.70 14.43
C ALA A 52 6.73 -0.79 14.16
N HIS A 53 7.41 -1.40 13.18
CA HIS A 53 7.19 -2.80 12.78
C HIS A 53 5.72 -3.10 12.42
N VAL A 54 5.13 -2.20 11.62
CA VAL A 54 3.73 -2.23 11.19
C VAL A 54 3.57 -2.70 9.75
N ARG A 55 4.67 -2.83 8.99
CA ARG A 55 4.62 -3.21 7.57
C ARG A 55 3.84 -4.51 7.34
N ASP A 56 4.00 -5.50 8.20
CA ASP A 56 3.34 -6.80 8.07
C ASP A 56 1.87 -6.79 8.55
N GLN A 57 1.39 -5.67 9.10
CA GLN A 57 -0.01 -5.48 9.51
C GLN A 57 -0.92 -5.12 8.34
N TYR A 58 -0.37 -4.52 7.28
CA TYR A 58 -1.13 -4.27 6.06
C TYR A 58 -1.55 -5.61 5.44
N GLU A 59 -2.79 -5.71 4.99
CA GLU A 59 -3.28 -6.89 4.27
C GLU A 59 -2.97 -6.78 2.77
N VAL A 60 -2.86 -5.55 2.27
CA VAL A 60 -2.55 -5.25 0.86
C VAL A 60 -1.50 -4.15 0.77
N VAL A 61 -0.54 -4.32 -0.15
CA VAL A 61 0.43 -3.30 -0.53
C VAL A 61 0.20 -2.93 -2.00
N ILE A 62 -0.13 -1.66 -2.25
CA ILE A 62 -0.35 -1.09 -3.57
C ILE A 62 0.86 -0.26 -3.96
N PHE A 63 1.50 -0.57 -5.08
CA PHE A 63 2.59 0.21 -5.64
C PHE A 63 2.06 1.22 -6.66
N TYR A 64 2.19 2.50 -6.35
CA TYR A 64 1.93 3.63 -7.25
C TYR A 64 3.22 4.44 -7.40
N ASN A 65 4.21 3.83 -8.05
CA ASN A 65 5.54 4.40 -8.14
C ASN A 65 6.14 4.25 -9.55
N ILE A 66 7.09 5.13 -9.86
CA ILE A 66 7.87 5.11 -11.10
C ILE A 66 9.37 5.33 -10.82
N ASN A 67 9.88 4.81 -9.70
CA ASN A 67 11.29 4.94 -9.35
C ASN A 67 12.17 4.42 -10.50
N ARG A 68 13.05 5.28 -11.01
CA ARG A 68 13.96 4.96 -12.12
C ARG A 68 15.38 4.64 -11.66
N THR A 69 15.66 4.90 -10.39
CA THR A 69 16.93 4.60 -9.74
C THR A 69 16.77 3.30 -8.94
N PRO A 70 17.84 2.48 -8.85
CA PRO A 70 17.85 1.35 -7.92
C PRO A 70 17.50 1.80 -6.49
N PRO A 71 16.78 0.97 -5.72
CA PRO A 71 16.51 1.26 -4.32
C PRO A 71 17.81 1.26 -3.50
N ASN A 72 17.83 2.00 -2.40
CA ASN A 72 18.85 1.83 -1.36
C ASN A 72 18.65 0.47 -0.64
N ASP A 73 19.60 0.07 0.20
CA ASP A 73 19.58 -1.24 0.87
C ASP A 73 18.32 -1.44 1.73
N THR A 74 17.83 -0.40 2.40
CA THR A 74 16.62 -0.47 3.23
C THR A 74 15.37 -0.75 2.41
N VAL A 75 15.16 0.01 1.33
CA VAL A 75 14.03 -0.20 0.42
C VAL A 75 14.17 -1.55 -0.29
N LYS A 76 15.38 -1.91 -0.71
CA LYS A 76 15.66 -3.21 -1.34
C LYS A 76 15.25 -4.36 -0.42
N ALA A 77 15.69 -4.35 0.83
CA ALA A 77 15.34 -5.40 1.80
C ALA A 77 13.83 -5.49 2.04
N ALA A 78 13.13 -4.35 2.12
CA ALA A 78 11.68 -4.32 2.24
C ALA A 78 10.99 -4.93 1.00
N LEU A 79 11.45 -4.59 -0.21
CA LEU A 79 10.94 -5.18 -1.46
C LEU A 79 11.23 -6.68 -1.57
N GLU A 80 12.41 -7.13 -1.15
CA GLU A 80 12.79 -8.55 -1.15
C GLU A 80 11.97 -9.39 -0.17
N SER A 81 11.40 -8.78 0.88
CA SER A 81 10.47 -9.47 1.79
C SER A 81 9.06 -9.69 1.21
N LEU A 82 8.72 -9.03 0.10
CA LEU A 82 7.43 -9.23 -0.55
C LEU A 82 7.32 -10.67 -1.09
N GLY A 83 6.18 -11.31 -0.84
CA GLY A 83 5.95 -12.71 -1.22
C GLY A 83 6.32 -13.71 -0.11
N GLU A 84 7.04 -13.29 0.92
CA GLU A 84 7.29 -14.08 2.13
C GLU A 84 6.14 -13.96 3.16
N THR A 85 5.21 -13.03 2.92
CA THR A 85 4.03 -12.77 3.77
C THR A 85 2.73 -13.13 3.03
N ARG A 86 1.60 -13.08 3.75
CA ARG A 86 0.27 -13.32 3.16
C ARG A 86 -0.34 -12.08 2.50
N GLN A 87 0.42 -10.99 2.41
CA GLN A 87 -0.07 -9.71 1.89
C GLN A 87 -0.43 -9.84 0.41
N GLY A 88 -1.55 -9.25 0.02
CA GLY A 88 -1.86 -9.02 -1.39
C GLY A 88 -0.95 -7.94 -1.96
N ILE A 89 -0.48 -8.12 -3.19
CA ILE A 89 0.37 -7.15 -3.88
C ILE A 89 -0.38 -6.66 -5.13
N LEU A 90 -0.53 -5.35 -5.27
CA LEU A 90 -1.11 -4.71 -6.45
C LEU A 90 -0.12 -3.70 -7.02
N MET A 91 0.19 -3.81 -8.31
CA MET A 91 0.94 -2.77 -9.02
C MET A 91 -0.05 -1.89 -9.78
N LEU A 92 -0.22 -0.66 -9.32
CA LEU A 92 -1.08 0.35 -9.94
C LEU A 92 -0.21 1.30 -10.76
N HIS A 93 -0.04 0.98 -12.04
CA HIS A 93 0.74 1.78 -12.97
C HIS A 93 -0.17 2.50 -13.97
N HIS A 94 0.04 3.81 -14.11
CA HIS A 94 -0.42 4.64 -15.22
C HIS A 94 0.79 4.87 -16.12
N GLY A 95 0.67 4.42 -17.37
CA GLY A 95 1.70 4.50 -18.40
C GLY A 95 1.79 5.87 -19.04
#